data_AF-A0A1F8TPU3-F1
#
_entry.id   AF-A0A1F8TPU3-F1
#
_cell.length_a   1.000
_cell.length_b   1.000
_cell.length_c   1.000
_cell.angle_alpha   90.00
_cell.angle_beta   90.00
_cell.angle_gamma   90.00
#
_symmetry.space_group_name_H-M   'P 1'
#
loop_
_entity.id
_entity.type
_entity.pdbx_description
1 polymer ?
#
loop_
_entity_poly.entity_id
_entity_poly.type
_entity_poly.pdbx_seq_one_letter_code
_entity_poly.pdbx_strand_id
1 'polypeptide(L)'
;IRALPLDSKPEFMQDSRNVWAAESCLRRSLEALFDMGRHIVAKGFGEAVTEYKEIAAVLNRRKVISASELILMAKLAGYRNRLVHFYHDVSADELFEICSSHLGDVEQIVNALRSWLANHPAALDETL
;
A
#
# COMPACT_ATOMS: atom_id res chain seq x y z
N ILE A 1 7.61 6.07 8.85
CA ILE A 1 6.55 5.66 9.82
C ILE A 1 7.16 5.01 11.05
N ARG A 2 7.95 3.93 10.93
CA ARG A 2 8.56 3.23 12.08
C ARG A 2 9.48 4.06 13.01
N ALA A 3 9.86 5.28 12.59
CA ALA A 3 10.60 6.23 13.43
C ALA A 3 9.70 7.08 14.34
N LEU A 4 8.37 6.98 14.21
CA LEU A 4 7.41 7.65 15.09
C LEU A 4 7.30 6.88 16.41
N PRO A 5 6.88 7.54 17.52
CA PRO A 5 6.67 6.88 18.82
C PRO A 5 5.40 6.02 18.80
N LEU A 6 5.46 4.86 18.15
CA LEU A 6 4.31 3.97 17.93
C LEU A 6 4.03 3.00 19.08
N ASP A 7 4.95 2.90 20.05
CA ASP A 7 4.81 2.05 21.23
C ASP A 7 3.99 2.72 22.36
N SER A 8 3.75 4.03 22.25
CA SER A 8 3.05 4.83 23.27
C SER A 8 2.12 5.85 22.63
N LYS A 9 0.80 5.61 22.72
CA LYS A 9 -0.22 6.54 22.25
C LYS A 9 -0.08 7.93 22.87
N PRO A 10 0.16 8.10 24.19
CA PRO A 10 0.39 9.42 24.76
C PRO A 10 1.58 10.15 24.14
N GLU A 11 2.71 9.48 23.90
CA GLU A 11 3.89 10.10 23.27
C GLU A 11 3.63 10.47 21.81
N PHE A 12 2.92 9.63 21.07
CA PHE A 12 2.47 9.95 19.72
C PHE A 12 1.63 11.22 19.66
N MET A 13 0.70 11.37 20.60
CA MET A 13 -0.25 12.49 20.65
C MET A 13 0.34 13.78 21.22
N GLN A 14 1.52 13.74 21.86
CA GLN A 14 2.17 14.94 22.41
C GLN A 14 2.59 15.93 21.32
N ASP A 15 2.85 15.46 20.10
CA ASP A 15 3.26 16.29 18.98
C ASP A 15 2.37 16.03 17.76
N SER A 16 1.57 17.03 17.37
CA SER A 16 0.67 16.92 16.21
C SER A 16 1.40 16.63 14.91
N ARG A 17 2.71 16.94 14.81
CA ARG A 17 3.53 16.59 13.64
C ARG A 17 3.65 15.07 13.46
N ASN A 18 3.53 14.27 14.52
CA ASN A 18 3.52 12.82 14.41
C ASN A 18 2.30 12.33 13.63
N VAL A 19 1.13 12.91 13.89
CA VAL A 19 -0.12 12.58 13.19
C VAL A 19 0.00 12.94 11.71
N TRP A 20 0.45 14.16 11.40
CA TRP A 20 0.64 14.61 10.02
C TRP A 20 1.68 13.79 9.25
N ALA A 21 2.78 13.44 9.93
CA ALA A 21 3.81 12.58 9.36
C ALA A 21 3.30 11.16 9.12
N ALA A 22 2.54 10.59 10.07
CA ALA A 22 1.91 9.28 9.94
C ALA A 22 0.98 9.23 8.73
N GLU A 23 0.04 10.17 8.63
CA GLU A 23 -0.92 10.26 7.52
C GLU A 23 -0.21 10.40 6.17
N SER A 24 0.70 11.37 6.05
CA SER A 24 1.41 11.65 4.80
C SER A 24 2.29 10.48 4.35
N CYS A 25 3.05 9.88 5.28
CA CYS A 25 3.88 8.72 4.96
C CYS A 25 3.04 7.49 4.62
N LEU A 26 1.95 7.23 5.33
CA LEU A 26 1.08 6.08 5.08
C LEU A 26 0.41 6.20 3.72
N ARG A 27 -0.19 7.36 3.42
CA ARG A 27 -0.80 7.64 2.11
C ARG A 27 0.18 7.44 0.96
N ARG A 28 1.40 7.99 1.09
CA ARG A 28 2.46 7.82 0.07
C ARG A 28 2.92 6.37 -0.08
N SER A 29 2.98 5.62 1.01
CA SER A 29 3.37 4.21 0.97
C SER A 29 2.33 3.36 0.24
N LEU A 30 1.05 3.63 0.48
CA LEU A 30 -0.05 2.97 -0.25
C LEU A 30 -0.05 3.35 -1.73
N GLU A 31 0.18 4.62 -2.06
CA GLU A 31 0.32 5.07 -3.46
C GLU A 31 1.42 4.29 -4.17
N ALA A 32 2.62 4.27 -3.60
CA ALA A 32 3.78 3.61 -4.18
C ALA A 32 3.56 2.09 -4.37
N LEU A 33 2.86 1.45 -3.43
CA LEU A 33 2.47 0.05 -3.53
C LEU A 33 1.57 -0.19 -4.74
N PHE A 34 0.55 0.66 -4.95
CA PHE A 34 -0.35 0.51 -6.09
C PHE A 34 0.30 0.91 -7.42
N ASP A 35 1.18 1.90 -7.42
CA ASP A 35 1.96 2.27 -8.62
C ASP A 35 2.89 1.12 -9.04
N MET A 36 3.50 0.41 -8.08
CA MET A 36 4.27 -0.80 -8.37
C MET A 36 3.38 -1.89 -8.97
N GLY A 37 2.20 -2.12 -8.39
CA GLY A 37 1.22 -3.04 -8.94
C GLY A 37 0.80 -2.67 -10.37
N ARG A 38 0.50 -1.39 -10.62
CA ARG A 38 0.15 -0.87 -11.95
C ARG A 38 1.30 -1.06 -12.94
N HIS A 39 2.52 -0.80 -12.51
CA HIS A 39 3.71 -0.99 -13.33
C HIS A 39 3.88 -2.45 -13.75
N ILE A 40 3.73 -3.39 -12.82
CA ILE A 40 3.74 -4.83 -13.11
C ILE A 40 2.64 -5.20 -14.11
N VAL A 41 1.42 -4.69 -13.91
CA VAL A 41 0.28 -4.98 -14.79
C VAL A 41 0.52 -4.46 -16.22
N ALA A 42 1.02 -3.24 -16.34
CA ALA A 42 1.29 -2.61 -17.63
C ALA A 42 2.47 -3.24 -18.36
N LYS A 43 3.60 -3.43 -17.68
CA LYS A 43 4.84 -3.93 -18.30
C LYS A 43 4.86 -5.45 -18.43
N GLY A 44 4.46 -6.17 -17.40
CA GLY A 44 4.47 -7.64 -17.39
C GLY A 44 3.37 -8.27 -18.24
N PHE A 45 2.23 -7.58 -18.43
CA PHE A 45 1.06 -8.18 -19.10
C PHE A 45 0.41 -7.32 -20.17
N GLY A 46 0.90 -6.09 -20.42
CA GLY A 46 0.34 -5.20 -21.43
C GLY A 46 -1.06 -4.68 -21.12
N GLU A 47 -1.47 -4.70 -19.84
CA GLU A 47 -2.81 -4.26 -19.43
C GLU A 47 -2.76 -2.87 -18.79
N ALA A 48 -3.62 -1.96 -19.25
CA ALA A 48 -3.72 -0.63 -18.68
C ALA A 48 -4.88 -0.58 -17.67
N VAL A 49 -4.54 -0.35 -16.40
CA VAL A 49 -5.52 -0.21 -15.31
C VAL A 49 -5.21 1.03 -14.47
N THR A 50 -6.25 1.78 -14.13
CA THR A 50 -6.12 3.02 -13.34
C THR A 50 -6.57 2.82 -11.91
N GLU A 51 -7.68 2.11 -11.72
CA GLU A 51 -8.33 1.90 -10.43
C GLU A 51 -7.56 0.92 -9.52
N TYR A 52 -7.37 1.28 -8.25
CA TYR A 52 -6.58 0.48 -7.30
C TYR A 52 -7.15 -0.92 -7.05
N LYS A 53 -8.47 -1.03 -6.95
CA LYS A 53 -9.13 -2.35 -6.78
C LYS A 53 -8.98 -3.21 -8.02
N GLU A 54 -8.98 -2.59 -9.21
CA GLU A 54 -8.77 -3.29 -10.47
C GLU A 54 -7.32 -3.77 -10.61
N ILE A 55 -6.34 -2.95 -10.22
CA ILE A 55 -4.93 -3.36 -10.13
C ILE A 55 -4.80 -4.67 -9.32
N ALA A 56 -5.40 -4.72 -8.12
CA ALA A 56 -5.38 -5.92 -7.29
C ALA A 56 -6.02 -7.13 -8.00
N ALA A 57 -7.18 -6.93 -8.64
CA ALA A 57 -7.89 -8.00 -9.36
C ALA A 57 -7.06 -8.55 -10.54
N VAL A 58 -6.40 -7.68 -11.31
CA VAL A 58 -5.55 -8.11 -12.43
C VAL A 58 -4.32 -8.87 -11.92
N LEU A 59 -3.64 -8.34 -10.90
CA LEU A 59 -2.49 -9.03 -10.29
C LEU A 59 -2.85 -10.44 -9.81
N ASN A 60 -4.02 -10.61 -9.19
CA ASN A 60 -4.47 -11.93 -8.76
C ASN A 60 -4.82 -12.85 -9.94
N ARG A 61 -5.55 -12.34 -10.94
CA ARG A 61 -5.89 -13.10 -12.17
C ARG A 61 -4.63 -13.57 -12.90
N ARG A 62 -3.57 -12.76 -12.88
CA ARG A 62 -2.25 -13.07 -13.44
C ARG A 62 -1.35 -13.88 -12.51
N LYS A 63 -1.85 -14.32 -11.35
CA LYS A 63 -1.14 -15.12 -10.34
C LYS A 63 0.12 -14.43 -9.78
N VAL A 64 0.16 -13.10 -9.80
CA VAL A 64 1.21 -12.29 -9.14
C VAL A 64 1.01 -12.30 -7.63
N ILE A 65 -0.24 -12.27 -7.20
CA ILE A 65 -0.64 -12.30 -5.79
C ILE A 65 -1.70 -13.40 -5.57
N SER A 66 -1.73 -13.94 -4.37
CA SER A 66 -2.72 -14.90 -3.87
C SER A 66 -4.11 -14.26 -3.67
N ALA A 67 -5.13 -15.11 -3.45
CA ALA A 67 -6.48 -14.65 -3.17
C ALA A 67 -6.60 -13.90 -1.83
N SER A 68 -5.82 -14.28 -0.82
CA SER A 68 -5.74 -13.54 0.45
C SER A 68 -5.12 -12.15 0.27
N GLU A 69 -4.09 -12.05 -0.57
CA GLU A 69 -3.45 -10.76 -0.87
C GLU A 69 -4.34 -9.86 -1.72
N LEU A 70 -5.19 -10.41 -2.59
CA LEU A 70 -6.24 -9.64 -3.28
C LEU A 70 -7.18 -8.95 -2.29
N ILE A 71 -7.68 -9.69 -1.30
CA ILE A 71 -8.59 -9.15 -0.28
C ILE A 71 -7.87 -8.06 0.52
N LEU A 72 -6.60 -8.29 0.88
CA LEU A 72 -5.79 -7.32 1.60
C LEU A 72 -5.57 -6.04 0.78
N MET A 73 -5.13 -6.17 -0.48
CA MET A 73 -4.94 -5.03 -1.37
C MET A 73 -6.25 -4.26 -1.60
N ALA A 74 -7.40 -4.93 -1.71
CA ALA A 74 -8.69 -4.25 -1.82
C ALA A 74 -9.02 -3.39 -0.58
N LYS A 75 -8.67 -3.87 0.63
CA LYS A 75 -8.79 -3.11 1.89
C LYS A 75 -7.84 -1.90 1.88
N LEU A 76 -6.58 -2.11 1.50
CA LEU A 76 -5.57 -1.04 1.41
C LEU A 76 -5.96 0.04 0.38
N ALA A 77 -6.56 -0.35 -0.76
CA ALA A 77 -7.09 0.56 -1.76
C ALA A 77 -8.20 1.45 -1.18
N GLY A 78 -9.12 0.85 -0.43
CA GLY A 78 -10.16 1.58 0.28
C GLY A 78 -9.57 2.57 1.27
N TYR A 79 -8.57 2.15 2.05
CA TYR A 79 -7.92 3.01 3.02
C TYR A 79 -7.16 4.18 2.38
N ARG A 80 -6.41 3.93 1.31
CA ARG A 80 -5.76 4.99 0.51
C ARG A 80 -6.80 6.01 0.04
N ASN A 81 -7.93 5.57 -0.50
CA ASN A 81 -8.99 6.48 -0.97
C ASN A 81 -9.59 7.29 0.17
N ARG A 82 -9.75 6.69 1.36
CA ARG A 82 -10.20 7.39 2.57
C ARG A 82 -9.22 8.50 2.97
N LEU A 83 -7.91 8.23 2.97
CA LEU A 83 -6.86 9.23 3.27
C LEU A 83 -6.83 10.41 2.28
N VAL A 84 -7.48 10.32 1.13
CA VAL A 84 -7.52 11.40 0.12
C VAL A 84 -8.86 12.10 0.08
N HIS A 85 -9.96 11.35 0.04
CA HIS A 85 -11.30 11.90 -0.19
C HIS A 85 -12.07 12.18 1.10
N PHE A 86 -11.73 11.49 2.18
CA PHE A 86 -12.38 11.58 3.49
C PHE A 86 -11.36 11.87 4.59
N TYR A 87 -10.29 12.61 4.27
CA TYR A 87 -9.19 12.89 5.20
C TYR A 87 -9.66 13.57 6.49
N HIS A 88 -10.72 14.37 6.41
CA HIS A 88 -11.32 15.05 7.57
C HIS A 88 -11.97 14.09 8.57
N ASP A 89 -12.34 12.89 8.13
CA ASP A 89 -12.92 11.85 8.98
C ASP A 89 -11.86 10.90 9.58
N VAL A 90 -10.61 11.03 9.16
CA VAL A 90 -9.50 10.18 9.64
C VAL A 90 -8.98 10.75 10.94
N SER A 91 -9.20 10.02 12.04
CA SER A 91 -8.79 10.48 13.37
C SER A 91 -7.31 10.20 13.66
N ALA A 92 -6.71 10.96 14.58
CA ALA A 92 -5.37 10.68 15.07
C ALA A 92 -5.27 9.29 15.72
N ASP A 93 -6.35 8.85 16.37
CA ASP A 93 -6.46 7.53 17.01
C ASP A 93 -6.40 6.40 15.98
N GLU A 94 -7.17 6.55 14.89
CA GLU A 94 -7.16 5.63 13.74
C GLU A 94 -5.76 5.55 13.10
N LEU A 95 -5.09 6.70 12.91
CA LEU A 95 -3.73 6.73 12.36
C LEU A 95 -2.72 6.05 13.28
N PHE A 96 -2.82 6.27 14.59
CA PHE A 96 -1.97 5.59 15.57
C PHE A 96 -2.18 4.07 15.54
N GLU A 97 -3.43 3.61 15.55
CA GLU A 97 -3.77 2.18 15.49
C GLU A 97 -3.20 1.53 14.23
N ILE A 98 -3.39 2.15 13.06
CA ILE A 98 -2.92 1.60 11.80
C ILE A 98 -1.39 1.60 11.73
N CYS A 99 -0.75 2.68 12.17
CA CYS A 99 0.72 2.75 12.16
C CYS A 99 1.36 1.80 13.18
N SER A 100 0.73 1.56 14.33
CA SER A 100 1.27 0.66 15.36
C SER A 100 1.00 -0.81 15.05
N SER A 101 -0.15 -1.15 14.46
CA SER A 101 -0.63 -2.53 14.40
C SER A 101 -0.76 -3.10 12.99
N HIS A 102 -0.84 -2.26 11.94
CA HIS A 102 -1.20 -2.69 10.59
C HIS A 102 -0.17 -2.37 9.51
N LEU A 103 1.01 -1.84 9.85
CA LEU A 103 2.08 -1.64 8.84
C LEU A 103 2.57 -2.96 8.22
N GLY A 104 2.43 -4.07 8.93
CA GLY A 104 2.75 -5.40 8.42
C GLY A 104 1.95 -5.77 7.16
N ASP A 105 0.72 -5.27 7.03
CA ASP A 105 -0.13 -5.51 5.85
C ASP A 105 0.50 -4.91 4.58
N VAL A 106 1.05 -3.70 4.69
CA VAL A 106 1.73 -3.03 3.57
C VAL A 106 3.01 -3.76 3.22
N GLU A 107 3.80 -4.14 4.23
CA GLU A 107 5.06 -4.88 4.05
C GLU A 107 4.83 -6.25 3.41
N GLN A 108 3.76 -6.95 3.80
CA GLN A 108 3.37 -8.22 3.21
C GLN A 108 3.18 -8.10 1.70
N ILE A 109 2.37 -7.13 1.25
CA ILE A 109 2.11 -6.93 -0.17
C ILE A 109 3.37 -6.49 -0.92
N VAL A 110 4.15 -5.57 -0.36
CA VAL A 110 5.43 -5.15 -0.97
C VAL A 110 6.36 -6.33 -1.16
N ASN A 111 6.46 -7.22 -0.17
CA ASN A 111 7.29 -8.42 -0.26
C ASN A 111 6.76 -9.41 -1.30
N ALA A 112 5.44 -9.58 -1.43
CA ALA A 112 4.83 -10.41 -2.45
C ALA A 112 5.18 -9.90 -3.87
N LEU A 113 5.00 -8.60 -4.11
CA LEU A 113 5.32 -7.98 -5.40
C LEU A 113 6.82 -8.08 -5.71
N ARG A 114 7.69 -7.78 -4.74
CA ARG A 114 9.16 -7.91 -4.91
C ARG A 114 9.59 -9.35 -5.19
N SER A 115 9.01 -10.31 -4.48
CA SER A 115 9.32 -11.73 -4.69
C SER A 115 8.89 -12.18 -6.08
N TRP A 116 7.73 -11.69 -6.57
CA TRP A 116 7.32 -11.98 -7.94
C TRP A 116 8.29 -11.37 -8.96
N LEU A 117 8.67 -10.10 -8.80
CA LEU A 117 9.61 -9.41 -9.67
C LEU A 117 10.97 -10.11 -9.75
N ALA A 118 11.53 -10.51 -8.60
CA ALA A 118 12.80 -11.21 -8.52
C ALA A 118 12.79 -12.56 -9.28
N ASN A 119 11.64 -13.23 -9.34
CA ASN A 119 11.45 -14.48 -10.05
C ASN A 119 11.09 -14.30 -11.54
N HIS A 120 10.80 -13.07 -11.99
CA HIS A 120 10.37 -12.75 -13.36
C HIS A 120 11.15 -11.55 -13.95
N PRO A 121 12.49 -11.59 -13.98
CA PRO A 121 13.29 -10.45 -14.47
C PRO A 121 12.98 -10.07 -15.92
N ALA A 122 12.70 -11.05 -16.77
CA ALA A 122 12.36 -10.84 -18.18
C ALA A 122 10.96 -10.21 -18.39
N ALA A 123 10.08 -10.23 -17.39
CA ALA A 123 8.76 -9.60 -17.50
C ALA A 123 8.83 -8.06 -17.41
N LEU A 124 9.99 -7.52 -17.06
CA LEU A 124 10.26 -6.08 -17.01
C LEU A 124 11.37 -5.66 -17.98
N ASP A 125 11.89 -6.56 -18.81
CA ASP A 125 13.06 -6.27 -19.65
C ASP A 125 12.72 -5.13 -20.64
N GLU A 126 13.45 -4.02 -20.51
CA GLU A 126 13.21 -2.75 -21.20
C GLU A 126 13.68 -2.74 -22.66
N THR A 127 13.95 -3.91 -23.26
CA THR A 127 14.32 -3.99 -24.68
C THR A 127 13.07 -3.86 -25.57
N LEU A 128 12.54 -2.64 -25.67
CA LEU A 128 11.79 -2.12 -26.82
C LEU A 128 12.08 -0.63 -27.01
#